data_AF-A0A0C9ZPA8-F1
#
_entry.id   AF-A0A0C9ZPA8-F1
#
_cell.length_a   1.000
_cell.length_b   1.000
_cell.length_c   1.000
_cell.angle_alpha   90.00
_cell.angle_beta   90.00
_cell.angle_gamma   90.00
#
_symmetry.space_group_name_H-M   'P 1'
#
loop_
_entity.id
_entity.type
_entity.pdbx_description
1 polymer ?
#
loop_
_entity_poly.entity_id
_entity_poly.type
_entity_poly.pdbx_seq_one_letter_code
_entity_poly.pdbx_strand_id
1 'polypeptide(L)'
;FKLIYEKAVDEDNWSYMYTRLCHKMMETINPKVQDDGIKNTEGKPITGGQLFCRYLLHRCQDDFERGWVAEEATARAAAAKASGNESKPYSDEYYVAQKAKCQGFGLIKFTGKLFKLPMLTECIMHECVKKLLGNMESPKEEE
;
A
#
# COMPACT_ATOMS: atom_id res chain seq x y z
N PHE A 1 -10.96 -7.34 6.71
CA PHE A 1 -9.74 -6.53 6.50
C PHE A 1 -9.80 -5.70 5.20
N LYS A 2 -10.09 -6.27 4.03
CA LYS A 2 -10.16 -5.54 2.73
C LYS A 2 -10.81 -4.14 2.81
N LEU A 3 -11.99 -4.03 3.43
CA LEU A 3 -12.68 -2.75 3.61
C LEU A 3 -11.88 -1.72 4.43
N ILE A 4 -11.22 -2.15 5.51
CA ILE A 4 -10.41 -1.27 6.38
C ILE A 4 -9.22 -0.74 5.59
N TYR A 5 -8.60 -1.58 4.78
CA TYR A 5 -7.47 -1.22 3.93
C TYR A 5 -7.85 -0.19 2.88
N GLU A 6 -8.90 -0.46 2.09
CA GLU A 6 -9.38 0.45 1.04
C GLU A 6 -9.68 1.83 1.63
N LYS A 7 -10.34 1.85 2.80
CA LYS A 7 -10.61 3.08 3.54
C LYS A 7 -9.37 3.78 4.06
N ALA A 8 -8.41 3.04 4.59
CA ALA A 8 -7.18 3.63 5.12
C ALA A 8 -6.29 4.25 4.03
N VAL A 9 -6.34 3.68 2.83
CA VAL A 9 -5.61 4.16 1.66
C VAL A 9 -6.28 5.40 1.05
N ASP A 10 -7.62 5.43 0.99
CA ASP A 10 -8.37 6.57 0.47
C ASP A 10 -8.44 7.75 1.45
N GLU A 11 -8.51 7.49 2.75
CA GLU A 11 -8.81 8.48 3.78
C GLU A 11 -7.61 8.72 4.72
N ASP A 12 -6.55 9.38 4.20
CA ASP A 12 -5.29 9.60 4.94
C ASP A 12 -5.51 10.29 6.30
N ASN A 13 -6.45 11.23 6.40
CA ASN A 13 -6.76 11.93 7.66
C ASN A 13 -7.19 10.96 8.79
N TRP A 14 -7.82 9.83 8.46
CA TRP A 14 -8.28 8.85 9.44
C TRP A 14 -7.47 7.55 9.44
N SER A 15 -6.40 7.48 8.63
CA SER A 15 -5.52 6.31 8.57
C SER A 15 -4.99 5.87 9.94
N TYR A 16 -4.78 6.78 10.90
CA TYR A 16 -4.41 6.42 12.28
C TYR A 16 -5.48 5.58 13.01
N MET A 17 -6.76 5.89 12.79
CA MET A 17 -7.87 5.11 13.35
C MET A 17 -7.89 3.71 12.76
N TYR A 18 -7.71 3.59 11.45
CA TYR A 18 -7.66 2.31 10.76
C TYR A 18 -6.45 1.46 11.18
N THR A 19 -5.28 2.07 11.39
CA THR A 19 -4.08 1.34 11.86
C THR A 19 -4.25 0.86 13.29
N ARG A 20 -4.86 1.66 14.18
CA ARG A 20 -5.21 1.22 15.53
C ARG A 20 -6.21 0.06 15.54
N LEU A 21 -7.20 0.10 14.65
CA LEU A 21 -8.14 -1.01 14.48
C LEU A 21 -7.41 -2.27 14.02
N CYS A 22 -6.51 -2.17 13.04
CA CYS A 22 -5.70 -3.30 12.58
C CYS A 22 -4.87 -3.90 13.73
N HIS A 23 -4.22 -3.04 14.52
CA HIS A 23 -3.44 -3.49 15.69
C HIS A 23 -4.33 -4.20 16.70
N LYS A 24 -5.50 -3.63 17.01
CA LYS A 24 -6.44 -4.25 17.95
C LYS A 24 -6.90 -5.61 17.45
N MET A 25 -7.22 -5.72 16.16
CA MET A 25 -7.58 -7.01 15.54
C MET A 25 -6.44 -8.02 15.66
N MET A 26 -5.19 -7.63 15.37
CA MET A 26 -4.02 -8.50 15.57
C MET A 26 -3.93 -9.01 17.01
N GLU A 27 -4.19 -8.17 18.01
CA GLU A 27 -4.12 -8.58 19.42
C GLU A 27 -5.30 -9.45 19.88
N THR A 28 -6.51 -9.24 19.32
CA THR A 28 -7.74 -9.83 19.88
C THR A 28 -8.36 -10.96 19.06
N ILE A 29 -7.90 -11.19 17.82
CA ILE A 29 -8.44 -12.30 17.02
C ILE A 29 -8.22 -13.61 17.76
N ASN A 30 -9.27 -14.43 17.79
CA ASN A 30 -9.25 -15.73 18.46
C ASN A 30 -8.10 -16.60 17.90
N PRO A 31 -7.21 -17.13 18.76
CA PRO A 31 -6.08 -17.97 18.34
C PRO A 31 -6.46 -19.25 17.59
N LYS A 32 -7.74 -19.66 17.65
CA LYS A 32 -8.29 -20.81 16.92
C LYS A 32 -8.64 -20.50 15.46
N VAL A 33 -8.71 -19.23 15.08
CA VAL A 33 -8.95 -18.84 13.69
C VAL A 33 -7.71 -19.21 12.87
N GLN A 34 -7.89 -20.03 11.84
CA GLN A 34 -6.83 -20.50 10.97
C GLN A 34 -7.32 -20.58 9.52
N ASP A 35 -6.38 -20.58 8.57
CA ASP A 35 -6.63 -20.89 7.16
C ASP A 35 -5.71 -22.06 6.78
N ASP A 36 -6.32 -23.17 6.35
CA ASP A 36 -5.60 -24.41 5.99
C ASP A 36 -4.63 -24.21 4.80
N GLY A 37 -4.89 -23.21 3.95
CA GLY A 37 -4.03 -22.82 2.83
C GLY A 37 -2.81 -21.98 3.23
N ILE A 38 -2.77 -21.42 4.44
CA ILE A 38 -1.73 -20.50 4.88
C ILE A 38 -0.88 -21.12 6.00
N LYS A 39 0.33 -21.53 5.62
CA LYS A 39 1.29 -22.18 6.51
C LYS A 39 2.59 -21.37 6.62
N ASN A 40 3.27 -21.49 7.75
CA ASN A 40 4.62 -20.96 7.90
C ASN A 40 5.64 -21.79 7.10
N THR A 41 6.91 -21.38 7.14
CA THR A 41 8.03 -22.08 6.48
C THR A 41 8.24 -23.51 6.99
N GLU A 42 7.76 -23.83 8.19
CA GLU A 42 7.81 -25.17 8.78
C GLU A 42 6.57 -26.02 8.44
N GLY A 43 5.64 -25.50 7.61
CA GLY A 43 4.40 -26.19 7.25
C GLY A 43 3.32 -26.19 8.35
N LYS A 44 3.51 -25.45 9.45
CA LYS A 44 2.50 -25.30 10.51
C LYS A 44 1.47 -24.23 10.13
N PRO A 45 0.19 -24.41 10.50
CA PRO A 45 -0.85 -23.42 10.26
C PRO A 45 -0.54 -22.12 11.01
N ILE A 46 -0.79 -21.00 10.35
CA ILE A 46 -0.72 -19.69 11.00
C ILE A 46 -2.12 -19.34 11.50
N THR A 47 -2.21 -18.91 12.74
CA THR A 47 -3.49 -18.71 13.40
C THR A 47 -3.60 -17.33 14.05
N GLY A 48 -4.83 -16.97 14.43
CA GLY A 48 -5.12 -15.78 15.22
C GLY A 48 -4.67 -14.48 14.57
N GLY A 49 -4.06 -13.62 15.38
CA GLY A 49 -3.50 -12.33 14.96
C GLY A 49 -2.40 -12.43 13.90
N GLN A 50 -1.59 -13.49 13.94
CA GLN A 50 -0.51 -13.69 12.95
C GLN A 50 -1.08 -13.97 11.56
N LEU A 51 -2.21 -14.68 11.49
CA LEU A 51 -2.92 -14.91 10.23
C LEU A 51 -3.44 -13.59 9.67
N PHE A 52 -4.01 -12.74 10.52
CA PHE A 52 -4.45 -11.41 10.14
C PHE A 52 -3.31 -10.55 9.58
N CYS A 53 -2.16 -10.52 10.27
CA CYS A 53 -0.99 -9.78 9.78
C CYS A 53 -0.50 -10.30 8.43
N ARG A 54 -0.55 -11.62 8.20
CA ARG A 54 -0.18 -12.19 6.91
C ARG A 54 -1.10 -11.74 5.78
N TYR A 55 -2.41 -11.74 5.97
CA TYR A 55 -3.34 -11.22 4.97
C TYR A 55 -3.17 -9.71 4.72
N LEU A 56 -2.97 -8.95 5.79
CA LEU A 56 -2.67 -7.52 5.72
C LEU A 56 -1.43 -7.27 4.84
N LEU A 57 -0.36 -8.00 5.11
CA LEU A 57 0.91 -7.88 4.39
C LEU A 57 0.81 -8.31 2.93
N HIS A 58 0.20 -9.47 2.64
CA HIS A 58 -0.02 -9.91 1.27
C HIS A 58 -0.79 -8.86 0.47
N ARG A 59 -1.82 -8.25 1.06
CA ARG A 59 -2.59 -7.21 0.38
C ARG A 59 -1.78 -5.94 0.12
N CYS A 60 -1.02 -5.47 1.11
CA CYS A 60 -0.14 -4.32 0.93
C CYS A 60 0.91 -4.60 -0.16
N GLN A 61 1.43 -5.83 -0.20
CA GLN A 61 2.40 -6.25 -1.21
C GLN A 61 1.77 -6.30 -2.61
N ASP A 62 0.60 -6.92 -2.77
CA ASP A 62 -0.13 -6.99 -4.04
C ASP A 62 -0.38 -5.60 -4.63
N ASP A 63 -0.82 -4.66 -3.80
CA ASP A 63 -1.14 -3.30 -4.26
C ASP A 63 0.11 -2.45 -4.50
N PHE A 64 1.21 -2.74 -3.79
CA PHE A 64 2.50 -2.13 -4.06
C PHE A 64 3.12 -2.65 -5.37
N GLU A 65 2.97 -3.95 -5.67
CA GLU A 65 3.47 -4.61 -6.88
C GLU A 65 2.62 -4.35 -8.12
N ARG A 66 1.30 -4.17 -7.97
CA ARG A 66 0.39 -3.74 -9.06
C ARG A 66 0.73 -2.38 -9.66
N GLY A 67 1.72 -1.69 -9.11
CA GLY A 67 2.18 -0.41 -9.59
C GLY A 67 1.35 0.70 -8.98
N TRP A 68 1.85 1.25 -7.87
CA TRP A 68 1.59 2.64 -7.46
C TRP A 68 1.64 3.60 -8.64
N VAL A 69 2.56 3.31 -9.55
CA VAL A 69 2.93 4.17 -10.64
C VAL A 69 2.08 3.77 -11.83
N ALA A 70 0.95 4.46 -11.97
CA ALA A 70 0.58 4.90 -13.30
C ALA A 70 1.62 5.93 -13.77
N GLU A 71 2.93 5.57 -13.78
CA GLU A 71 4.05 6.47 -14.09
C GLU A 71 3.83 7.05 -15.47
N GLU A 72 3.47 6.18 -16.42
CA GLU A 72 3.10 6.58 -17.76
C GLU A 72 1.86 7.48 -17.79
N ALA A 73 0.79 7.17 -17.06
CA ALA A 73 -0.43 7.99 -17.12
C ALA A 73 -0.22 9.36 -16.44
N THR A 74 0.55 9.39 -15.35
CA THR A 74 0.89 10.60 -14.60
C THR A 74 1.91 11.44 -15.36
N ALA A 75 2.92 10.83 -15.98
CA ALA A 75 3.88 11.49 -16.85
C ALA A 75 3.22 12.03 -18.13
N ARG A 76 2.34 11.25 -18.77
CA ARG A 76 1.52 11.73 -19.90
C ARG A 76 0.61 12.89 -19.48
N ALA A 77 0.00 12.83 -18.30
CA ALA A 77 -0.81 13.92 -17.76
C ALA A 77 0.02 15.18 -17.44
N ALA A 78 1.22 15.02 -16.87
CA ALA A 78 2.13 16.12 -16.59
C ALA A 78 2.66 16.76 -17.88
N ALA A 79 3.07 15.95 -18.86
CA ALA A 79 3.51 16.41 -20.19
C ALA A 79 2.38 17.12 -20.95
N ALA A 80 1.13 16.62 -20.86
CA ALA A 80 -0.02 17.29 -21.45
C ALA A 80 -0.28 18.67 -20.84
N LYS A 81 -0.13 18.82 -19.50
CA LYS A 81 -0.20 20.12 -18.81
C LYS A 81 0.93 21.06 -19.22
N ALA A 82 2.16 20.56 -19.37
CA ALA A 82 3.32 21.37 -19.79
C ALA A 82 3.20 21.87 -21.23
N SER A 83 2.52 21.13 -22.12
CA SER A 83 2.29 21.51 -23.52
C SER A 83 1.25 22.63 -23.74
N GLY A 84 0.65 23.19 -22.69
CA GLY A 84 -0.37 24.24 -22.80
C GLY A 84 -1.71 23.76 -23.39
N ASN A 85 -1.89 22.45 -23.55
CA ASN A 85 -3.12 21.87 -24.06
C ASN A 85 -4.16 21.82 -22.92
N GLU A 86 -4.88 22.93 -22.72
CA GLU A 86 -5.90 23.12 -21.67
C GLU A 86 -7.12 22.17 -21.82
N SER A 87 -7.17 21.33 -22.85
CA SER A 87 -8.33 20.47 -23.15
C SER A 87 -8.37 19.12 -22.40
N LYS A 88 -7.40 18.80 -21.53
CA LYS A 88 -7.29 17.48 -20.85
C LYS A 88 -7.41 17.39 -19.31
N PRO A 89 -7.47 18.46 -18.49
CA PRO A 89 -7.55 18.30 -17.03
C PRO A 89 -8.88 17.69 -16.55
N TYR A 90 -9.85 17.47 -17.45
CA TYR A 90 -11.14 16.88 -17.18
C TYR A 90 -11.37 15.50 -17.81
N SER A 91 -10.36 14.88 -18.43
CA SER A 91 -10.55 13.51 -18.94
C SER A 91 -10.65 12.52 -17.76
N ASP A 92 -11.49 11.50 -17.91
CA ASP A 92 -11.62 10.44 -16.91
C ASP A 92 -10.26 9.78 -16.62
N GLU A 93 -9.41 9.63 -17.63
CA GLU A 93 -8.04 9.10 -17.51
C GLU A 93 -7.16 9.94 -16.56
N TYR A 94 -7.27 11.26 -16.60
CA TYR A 94 -6.52 12.16 -15.72
C TYR A 94 -6.94 11.98 -14.26
N TYR A 95 -8.24 11.93 -13.98
CA TYR A 95 -8.75 11.71 -12.62
C TYR A 95 -8.42 10.32 -12.09
N VAL A 96 -8.44 9.30 -12.95
CA VAL A 96 -8.02 7.94 -12.60
C VAL A 96 -6.54 7.91 -12.23
N ALA A 97 -5.67 8.55 -13.01
CA ALA A 97 -4.24 8.64 -12.72
C ALA A 97 -3.96 9.41 -11.42
N GLN A 98 -4.63 10.54 -11.21
CA GLN A 98 -4.49 11.32 -9.97
C GLN A 98 -4.96 10.54 -8.75
N LYS A 99 -6.09 9.84 -8.86
CA LYS A 99 -6.61 8.98 -7.78
C LYS A 99 -5.62 7.86 -7.45
N ALA A 100 -5.09 7.18 -8.47
CA ALA A 100 -4.08 6.14 -8.28
C ALA A 100 -2.83 6.67 -7.55
N LYS A 101 -2.34 7.86 -7.93
CA LYS A 101 -1.22 8.52 -7.22
C LYS A 101 -1.55 8.82 -5.76
N CYS A 102 -2.73 9.38 -5.47
CA CYS A 102 -3.16 9.67 -4.10
C CYS A 102 -3.29 8.40 -3.25
N GLN A 103 -3.91 7.35 -3.79
CA GLN A 103 -4.04 6.04 -3.15
C GLN A 103 -2.67 5.42 -2.91
N GLY A 104 -1.77 5.55 -3.86
CA GLY A 104 -0.37 5.29 -3.63
C GLY A 104 0.10 5.93 -2.32
N PHE A 105 0.07 7.27 -2.24
CA PHE A 105 0.64 7.99 -1.08
C PHE A 105 -0.01 7.53 0.23
N GLY A 106 -1.32 7.27 0.19
CA GLY A 106 -2.07 6.65 1.29
C GLY A 106 -1.48 5.31 1.71
N LEU A 107 -1.16 4.42 0.77
CA LEU A 107 -0.54 3.12 1.04
C LEU A 107 0.84 3.22 1.70
N ILE A 108 1.72 4.12 1.24
CA ILE A 108 3.03 4.33 1.89
C ILE A 108 2.84 4.77 3.34
N LYS A 109 1.99 5.80 3.54
CA LYS A 109 1.73 6.36 4.87
C LYS A 109 1.10 5.31 5.78
N PHE A 110 0.16 4.52 5.27
CA PHE A 110 -0.49 3.44 5.99
C PHE A 110 0.51 2.37 6.41
N THR A 111 1.33 1.88 5.47
CA THR A 111 2.39 0.89 5.74
C THR A 111 3.37 1.37 6.81
N GLY A 112 3.82 2.62 6.73
CA GLY A 112 4.69 3.21 7.75
C GLY A 112 4.04 3.32 9.13
N LYS A 113 2.72 3.58 9.20
CA LYS A 113 1.97 3.61 10.47
C LYS A 113 1.78 2.21 11.06
N LEU A 114 1.61 1.17 10.23
CA LEU A 114 1.58 -0.22 10.68
C LEU A 114 2.93 -0.66 11.26
N PHE A 115 4.03 -0.24 10.64
CA PHE A 115 5.39 -0.49 11.15
C PHE A 115 5.60 0.13 12.54
N LYS A 116 5.08 1.33 12.78
CA LYS A 116 5.08 1.97 14.12
C LYS A 116 4.25 1.22 15.17
N LEU A 117 3.35 0.32 14.76
CA LEU A 117 2.46 -0.48 15.62
C LEU A 117 2.92 -1.94 15.74
N PRO A 118 4.23 -2.21 15.91
CA PRO A 118 4.89 -3.51 15.68
C PRO A 118 4.21 -4.55 14.76
N MET A 119 3.48 -4.13 13.71
CA MET A 119 2.70 -5.06 12.87
C MET A 119 3.52 -5.59 11.69
N LEU A 120 4.59 -4.88 11.34
CA LEU A 120 5.48 -5.22 10.23
C LEU A 120 6.89 -5.42 10.77
N THR A 121 7.63 -6.34 10.15
CA THR A 121 9.04 -6.54 10.45
C THR A 121 9.89 -5.50 9.73
N GLU A 122 11.10 -5.27 10.23
CA GLU A 122 12.09 -4.40 9.60
C GLU A 122 12.37 -4.80 8.15
N CYS A 123 12.49 -6.12 7.88
CA CYS A 123 12.72 -6.66 6.54
C CYS A 123 11.67 -6.15 5.53
N ILE A 124 10.39 -6.19 5.89
CA ILE A 124 9.30 -5.73 5.02
C ILE A 124 9.40 -4.22 4.77
N MET A 125 9.66 -3.44 5.83
CA MET A 125 9.81 -2.00 5.70
C MET A 125 11.01 -1.62 4.82
N HIS A 126 12.11 -2.36 4.94
CA HIS A 126 13.32 -2.16 4.15
C HIS A 126 13.06 -2.39 2.65
N GLU A 127 12.31 -3.44 2.29
CA GLU A 127 11.90 -3.72 0.92
C GLU A 127 10.94 -2.65 0.37
N CYS A 128 10.01 -2.15 1.18
CA CYS A 128 9.19 -0.99 0.81
C CYS A 128 10.05 0.24 0.49
N VAL A 129 11.01 0.57 1.36
CA VAL A 129 11.91 1.73 1.15
C VAL A 129 12.77 1.56 -0.11
N LYS A 130 13.35 0.38 -0.35
CA LYS A 130 14.11 0.11 -1.58
C LYS A 130 13.27 0.34 -2.83
N LYS A 131 12.06 -0.21 -2.87
CA LYS A 131 11.13 -0.02 -4.00
C LYS A 131 10.73 1.44 -4.20
N LEU A 132 10.59 2.23 -3.11
CA LEU A 132 10.31 3.67 -3.20
C LEU A 132 11.48 4.48 -3.76
N LEU A 133 12.71 4.09 -3.43
CA LEU A 133 13.92 4.74 -3.93
C LEU A 133 14.24 4.35 -5.38
N GLY A 134 13.60 3.31 -5.92
CA GLY A 134 13.83 2.82 -7.28
C GLY A 134 15.23 2.23 -7.48
N ASN A 135 15.61 1.98 -8.74
CA ASN A 135 16.99 1.61 -9.06
C ASN A 135 17.90 2.83 -8.92
N MET A 136 18.68 2.89 -7.83
CA MET A 136 19.73 3.91 -7.65
C MET A 136 20.87 3.83 -8.67
N GLU A 137 20.94 2.76 -9.49
CA GLU A 137 21.96 2.59 -10.53
C GLU A 137 21.70 3.45 -11.79
N SER A 138 20.48 3.96 -11.95
CA SER A 138 20.15 4.93 -13.00
C SER A 138 19.14 5.94 -12.44
N PRO A 139 19.59 7.01 -11.77
CA PRO A 139 18.69 8.06 -11.35
C PRO A 139 18.05 8.64 -12.61
N LYS A 140 16.76 8.43 -12.80
CA LYS A 140 16.01 9.23 -13.77
C LYS A 140 15.96 10.63 -13.17
N GLU A 141 16.67 11.57 -13.78
CA GLU A 141 16.55 12.99 -13.44
C GLU A 141 15.07 13.37 -13.56
N GLU A 142 14.47 13.81 -12.45
CA GLU A 142 13.20 14.53 -12.49
C GLU A 142 13.49 15.91 -13.07
N GLU A 143 13.07 16.16 -14.31
CA GLU A 143 13.06 17.48 -14.97
C GLU A 143 11.76 18.24 -14.67
#